data_AF-A0A0H5RCZ1-F1
#
_entry.id   AF-A0A0H5RCZ1-F1
#
_cell.length_a   1.000
_cell.length_b   1.000
_cell.length_c   1.000
_cell.angle_alpha   90.00
_cell.angle_beta   90.00
_cell.angle_gamma   90.00
#
_symmetry.space_group_name_H-M   'P 1'
#
loop_
_entity.id
_entity.type
_entity.pdbx_description
1 polymer ?
#
loop_
_entity_poly.entity_id
_entity_poly.type
_entity_poly.pdbx_seq_one_letter_code
_entity_poly.pdbx_strand_id
1 'polypeptide(L)'
;MVGPVRRRGAKRKGRRHEPYGKGDGDRLGEEQMAIMDIDKEETVGQIRQRHKREQRDHRLEIGRLTQELKRLSKKVSGEKELRREKVREIRELTDAMGRRHEIELREAMAGMDHDREQDRDTDRRFT
;
A
#
# COMPACT_ATOMS: atom_id res chain seq x y z
N MET A 1 19.79 18.41 -40.92
CA MET A 1 18.65 17.56 -41.33
C MET A 1 18.01 16.99 -40.07
N VAL A 2 16.80 17.43 -39.71
CA VAL A 2 16.10 17.07 -38.47
C VAL A 2 15.12 15.95 -38.80
N GLY A 3 15.32 14.75 -38.23
CA GLY A 3 14.47 13.59 -38.48
C GLY A 3 13.06 13.74 -37.88
N PRO A 4 12.02 13.11 -38.47
CA PRO A 4 10.64 13.31 -38.04
C PRO A 4 10.32 12.59 -36.72
N VAL A 5 9.72 13.32 -35.79
CA VAL A 5 9.18 12.83 -34.52
C VAL A 5 7.96 11.94 -34.78
N ARG A 6 8.11 10.62 -34.65
CA ARG A 6 7.01 9.65 -34.76
C ARG A 6 6.12 9.73 -33.51
N ARG A 7 5.05 10.53 -33.54
CA ARG A 7 3.93 10.45 -32.59
C ARG A 7 3.12 9.18 -32.91
N ARG A 8 3.21 8.15 -32.07
CA ARG A 8 2.36 6.95 -32.19
C ARG A 8 1.08 7.14 -31.39
N GLY A 9 -0.04 6.85 -32.07
CA GLY A 9 -1.38 7.32 -31.77
C GLY A 9 -2.00 6.82 -30.46
N ALA A 10 -2.82 7.70 -29.88
CA ALA A 10 -3.76 7.40 -28.83
C ALA A 10 -4.75 6.30 -29.29
N LYS A 11 -4.79 5.17 -28.59
CA LYS A 11 -5.79 4.12 -28.82
C LYS A 11 -6.96 4.25 -27.85
N ARG A 12 -8.08 4.74 -28.41
CA ARG A 12 -9.50 4.49 -28.15
C ARG A 12 -10.01 4.39 -26.69
N LYS A 13 -10.82 5.40 -26.34
CA LYS A 13 -11.84 5.38 -25.28
C LYS A 13 -12.92 4.32 -25.55
N GLY A 14 -13.38 3.65 -24.49
CA GLY A 14 -14.79 3.31 -24.29
C GLY A 14 -15.24 1.88 -24.62
N ARG A 15 -15.24 1.00 -23.61
CA ARG A 15 -16.40 0.13 -23.35
C ARG A 15 -16.83 0.40 -21.91
N ARG A 16 -17.93 1.15 -21.74
CA ARG A 16 -18.64 1.23 -20.47
C ARG A 16 -19.38 -0.08 -20.30
N HIS A 17 -19.12 -0.78 -19.21
CA HIS A 17 -19.88 -1.94 -18.79
C HIS A 17 -21.22 -1.42 -18.23
N GLU A 18 -22.33 -1.77 -18.86
CA GLU A 18 -23.66 -1.57 -18.27
C GLU A 18 -23.83 -2.55 -17.10
N PRO A 19 -24.24 -2.11 -15.89
CA PRO A 19 -24.08 -2.97 -14.72
C PRO A 19 -25.22 -3.95 -14.42
N TYR A 20 -26.37 -3.95 -15.10
CA TYR A 20 -27.48 -4.84 -14.70
C TYR A 20 -28.27 -5.39 -15.89
N GLY A 21 -27.93 -6.60 -16.32
CA GLY A 21 -28.80 -7.46 -17.12
C GLY A 21 -29.63 -8.33 -16.18
N LYS A 22 -30.96 -8.15 -16.20
CA LYS A 22 -31.95 -8.96 -15.46
C LYS A 22 -31.84 -10.44 -15.84
N GLY A 23 -31.85 -11.30 -14.83
CA GLY A 23 -32.09 -12.74 -14.95
C GLY A 23 -32.50 -13.29 -13.59
N ASP A 24 -33.80 -13.26 -13.31
CA ASP A 24 -34.40 -13.98 -12.18
C ASP A 24 -34.26 -15.49 -12.44
N GLY A 25 -33.64 -16.21 -11.50
CA GLY A 25 -33.50 -17.66 -11.58
C GLY A 25 -32.61 -18.22 -10.48
N ASP A 26 -33.23 -18.54 -9.35
CA ASP A 26 -32.81 -19.57 -8.40
C ASP A 26 -31.32 -19.63 -8.02
N ARG A 27 -30.88 -18.78 -7.08
CA ARG A 27 -29.54 -18.91 -6.49
C ARG A 27 -29.38 -18.37 -5.07
N LEU A 28 -30.42 -18.47 -4.24
CA LEU A 28 -30.43 -18.03 -2.84
C LEU A 28 -29.56 -18.89 -1.87
N GLY A 29 -28.63 -19.70 -2.38
CA GLY A 29 -27.71 -20.53 -1.59
C GLY A 29 -26.22 -20.28 -1.81
N GLU A 30 -25.81 -19.65 -2.91
CA GLU A 30 -24.38 -19.46 -3.26
C GLU A 30 -23.91 -17.99 -3.12
N GLU A 31 -24.82 -17.02 -3.18
CA GLU A 31 -24.46 -15.59 -3.12
C GLU A 31 -24.00 -15.12 -1.73
N GLN A 32 -24.41 -15.79 -0.65
CA GLN A 32 -23.94 -15.43 0.71
C GLN A 32 -22.47 -15.80 0.96
N MET A 33 -21.90 -16.75 0.21
CA MET A 33 -20.45 -17.04 0.29
C MET A 33 -19.62 -16.19 -0.69
N ALA A 34 -20.20 -15.76 -1.82
CA ALA A 34 -19.51 -14.92 -2.79
C ALA A 34 -19.36 -13.44 -2.35
N ILE A 35 -20.25 -12.94 -1.49
CA ILE A 35 -20.16 -11.57 -0.94
C ILE A 35 -18.98 -11.42 0.05
N MET A 36 -18.55 -12.50 0.70
CA MET A 36 -17.45 -12.44 1.68
C MET A 36 -16.04 -12.52 1.07
N ASP A 37 -15.89 -13.07 -0.14
CA ASP A 37 -14.58 -13.25 -0.77
C ASP A 37 -14.14 -12.04 -1.64
N ILE A 38 -15.10 -11.25 -2.14
CA ILE A 38 -14.81 -10.00 -2.87
C ILE A 38 -14.19 -8.94 -1.93
N ASP A 39 -14.47 -9.00 -0.64
CA ASP A 39 -14.07 -7.95 0.31
C ASP A 39 -12.66 -8.11 0.88
N LYS A 40 -12.00 -9.27 0.79
CA LYS A 40 -10.66 -9.46 1.38
C LYS A 40 -9.54 -9.00 0.46
N GLU A 41 -9.60 -9.30 -0.83
CA GLU A 41 -8.53 -8.93 -1.77
C GLU A 41 -8.53 -7.43 -2.08
N GLU A 42 -9.71 -6.81 -2.26
CA GLU A 42 -9.81 -5.37 -2.48
C GLU A 42 -9.37 -4.57 -1.24
N THR A 43 -9.73 -5.02 -0.04
CA THR A 43 -9.30 -4.36 1.21
C THR A 43 -7.80 -4.51 1.45
N VAL A 44 -7.20 -5.69 1.24
CA VAL A 44 -5.75 -5.88 1.34
C VAL A 44 -5.01 -5.03 0.30
N GLY A 45 -5.54 -4.94 -0.92
CA GLY A 45 -5.01 -4.06 -1.97
C GLY A 45 -5.02 -2.59 -1.55
N GLN A 46 -6.12 -2.12 -0.96
CA GLN A 46 -6.26 -0.75 -0.46
C GLN A 46 -5.35 -0.46 0.74
N ILE A 47 -5.22 -1.39 1.68
CA ILE A 47 -4.32 -1.28 2.85
C ILE A 47 -2.87 -1.16 2.38
N ARG A 48 -2.41 -2.04 1.48
CA ARG A 48 -1.05 -1.98 0.91
C ARG A 48 -0.79 -0.68 0.16
N GLN A 49 -1.78 -0.18 -0.59
CA GLN A 49 -1.65 1.11 -1.29
C GLN A 49 -1.57 2.28 -0.32
N ARG A 50 -2.38 2.28 0.75
CA ARG A 50 -2.33 3.30 1.79
C ARG A 50 -0.98 3.29 2.49
N HIS A 51 -0.47 2.13 2.88
CA HIS A 51 0.84 2.02 3.50
C HIS A 51 1.98 2.48 2.59
N LYS A 52 1.95 2.15 1.30
CA LYS A 52 2.91 2.67 0.32
C LYS A 52 2.90 4.20 0.24
N ARG A 53 1.72 4.82 0.34
CA ARG A 53 1.60 6.30 0.37
C ARG A 53 2.19 6.85 1.66
N GLU A 54 1.82 6.29 2.81
CA GLU A 54 2.34 6.71 4.12
C GLU A 54 3.87 6.56 4.20
N GLN A 55 4.45 5.45 3.70
CA GLN A 55 5.90 5.28 3.60
C GLN A 55 6.54 6.35 2.73
N ARG A 56 5.92 6.69 1.60
CA ARG A 56 6.42 7.74 0.72
C ARG A 56 6.41 9.10 1.41
N ASP A 57 5.32 9.42 2.12
CA ASP A 57 5.17 10.68 2.83
C ASP A 57 6.19 10.80 3.96
N HIS A 58 6.39 9.75 4.76
CA HIS A 58 7.43 9.72 5.79
C HIS A 58 8.85 9.87 5.21
N ARG A 59 9.15 9.22 4.07
CA ARG A 59 10.45 9.39 3.40
C ARG A 59 10.67 10.80 2.89
N LEU A 60 9.62 11.43 2.34
CA LEU A 60 9.68 12.84 1.91
C LEU A 60 9.93 13.76 3.10
N GLU A 61 9.26 13.51 4.22
CA GLU A 61 9.41 14.32 5.43
C GLU A 61 10.81 14.16 6.05
N ILE A 62 11.33 12.93 6.17
CA ILE A 62 12.73 12.69 6.57
C ILE A 62 13.69 13.42 5.62
N GLY A 63 13.41 13.40 4.31
CA GLY A 63 14.19 14.13 3.32
C GLY A 63 14.23 15.64 3.58
N ARG A 64 13.07 16.25 3.88
CA ARG A 64 12.96 17.68 4.22
C ARG A 64 13.71 18.02 5.50
N LEU A 65 13.47 17.28 6.57
CA LEU A 65 14.14 17.46 7.86
C LEU A 65 15.66 17.29 7.75
N THR A 66 16.12 16.35 6.90
CA THR A 66 17.55 16.17 6.63
C THR A 66 18.16 17.38 5.91
N GLN A 67 17.42 18.00 4.97
CA GLN A 67 17.86 19.23 4.32
C GLN A 67 17.91 20.41 5.28
N GLU A 68 16.91 20.57 6.15
CA GLU A 68 16.89 21.59 7.21
C GLU A 68 18.08 21.42 8.16
N LEU A 69 18.34 20.20 8.61
CA LEU A 69 19.46 19.86 9.48
C LEU A 69 20.82 20.18 8.85
N LYS A 70 20.95 20.05 7.53
CA LYS A 70 22.17 20.45 6.78
C LYS A 70 22.35 21.97 6.73
N ARG A 71 21.27 22.75 6.77
CA ARG A 71 21.32 24.22 6.75
C ARG A 71 21.70 24.82 8.11
N LEU A 72 21.35 24.13 9.19
CA LEU A 72 21.66 24.59 10.56
C LEU A 72 23.14 24.42 10.90
N SER A 73 23.76 25.43 11.50
CA SER A 73 25.13 25.38 11.99
C SER A 73 25.25 24.62 13.31
N LYS A 74 26.40 23.97 13.52
CA LYS A 74 26.75 23.34 14.81
C LYS A 74 27.34 24.34 15.81
N LYS A 75 27.69 25.55 15.35
CA LYS A 75 28.46 26.55 16.12
C LYS A 75 27.57 27.62 16.76
N VAL A 76 26.32 27.76 16.31
CA VAL A 76 25.34 28.72 16.85
C VAL A 76 24.49 28.02 17.90
N SER A 77 24.38 28.55 19.13
CA SER A 77 23.73 27.82 20.23
C SER A 77 22.24 27.56 19.98
N GLY A 78 21.51 28.53 19.42
CA GLY A 78 20.09 28.35 19.05
C GLY A 78 19.89 27.32 17.92
N GLU A 79 20.78 27.29 16.94
CA GLU A 79 20.71 26.30 15.85
C GLU A 79 21.12 24.90 16.31
N LYS A 80 21.95 24.79 17.35
CA LYS A 80 22.34 23.49 17.94
C LYS A 80 21.16 22.79 18.58
N GLU A 81 20.26 23.53 19.24
CA GLU A 81 19.03 22.98 19.80
C GLU A 81 18.06 22.56 18.69
N LEU A 82 17.83 23.44 17.70
CA LEU A 82 17.04 23.11 16.52
C LEU A 82 17.57 21.86 15.79
N ARG A 83 18.90 21.69 15.69
CA ARG A 83 19.49 20.47 15.13
C ARG A 83 19.13 19.23 15.95
N ARG A 84 19.16 19.32 17.28
CA ARG A 84 18.83 18.18 18.15
C ARG A 84 17.37 17.80 18.01
N GLU A 85 16.48 18.78 17.91
CA GLU A 85 15.05 18.59 17.66
C GLU A 85 14.82 17.90 16.31
N LYS A 86 15.42 18.42 15.23
CA LYS A 86 15.34 17.82 13.89
C LYS A 86 15.89 16.38 13.85
N VAL A 87 16.94 16.08 14.61
CA VAL A 87 17.44 14.70 14.76
C VAL A 87 16.43 13.80 15.49
N ARG A 88 15.76 14.30 16.53
CA ARG A 88 14.73 13.54 17.24
C ARG A 88 13.53 13.26 16.33
N GLU A 89 13.04 14.27 15.62
CA GLU A 89 11.95 14.11 14.64
C GLU A 89 12.28 13.05 13.57
N ILE A 90 13.49 13.07 13.01
CA ILE A 90 13.93 12.06 12.04
C ILE A 90 13.95 10.65 12.64
N ARG A 91 14.41 10.50 13.88
CA ARG A 91 14.43 9.20 14.57
C ARG A 91 13.02 8.69 14.82
N GLU A 92 12.14 9.53 15.34
CA GLU A 92 10.74 9.18 15.60
C GLU A 92 10.02 8.74 14.33
N LEU A 93 10.23 9.44 13.21
CA LEU A 93 9.68 9.06 11.91
C LEU A 93 10.26 7.72 11.41
N THR A 94 11.55 7.50 11.61
CA THR A 94 12.20 6.23 11.22
C THR A 94 11.68 5.05 12.03
N ASP A 95 11.55 5.23 13.35
CA ASP A 95 11.03 4.21 14.26
C ASP A 95 9.53 3.94 14.02
N ALA A 96 8.76 4.98 13.70
CA ALA A 96 7.35 4.84 13.31
C ALA A 96 7.21 4.04 12.00
N MET A 97 8.07 4.31 11.01
CA MET A 97 8.12 3.53 9.78
C MET A 97 8.49 2.06 10.04
N GLY A 98 9.49 1.81 10.88
CA GLY A 98 9.91 0.44 11.25
C GLY A 98 8.78 -0.34 11.90
N ARG A 99 8.13 0.23 12.93
CA ARG A 99 7.00 -0.41 13.61
C ARG A 99 5.82 -0.70 12.68
N ARG A 100 5.46 0.23 11.80
CA ARG A 100 4.38 -0.02 10.82
C ARG A 100 4.76 -1.11 9.82
N HIS A 101 6.02 -1.17 9.39
CA HIS A 101 6.48 -2.20 8.48
C HIS A 101 6.46 -3.59 9.12
N GLU A 102 6.84 -3.70 10.39
CA GLU A 102 6.75 -4.94 11.17
C GLU A 102 5.31 -5.44 11.29
N ILE A 103 4.36 -4.52 11.54
CA ILE A 103 2.93 -4.86 11.60
C ILE A 103 2.46 -5.40 10.24
N GLU A 104 2.77 -4.72 9.14
CA GLU A 104 2.39 -5.20 7.80
C GLU A 104 3.00 -6.57 7.46
N LEU A 105 4.27 -6.79 7.79
CA LEU A 105 4.91 -8.09 7.57
C LEU A 105 4.22 -9.19 8.37
N ARG A 106 3.82 -8.89 9.61
CA ARG A 106 3.10 -9.83 10.47
C ARG A 106 1.71 -10.15 9.92
N GLU A 107 0.98 -9.14 9.48
CA GLU A 107 -0.35 -9.32 8.85
C GLU A 107 -0.24 -10.11 7.54
N ALA A 108 0.79 -9.84 6.72
CA ALA A 108 1.03 -10.57 5.48
C ALA A 108 1.40 -12.04 5.73
N MET A 109 2.19 -12.34 6.76
CA MET A 109 2.53 -13.73 7.13
C MET A 109 1.32 -14.48 7.72
N ALA A 110 0.51 -13.83 8.56
CA ALA A 110 -0.70 -14.44 9.12
C ALA A 110 -1.74 -14.80 8.05
N GLY A 111 -1.83 -14.01 6.97
CA GLY A 111 -2.66 -14.35 5.80
C GLY A 111 -2.17 -15.59 5.06
N MET A 112 -0.84 -15.77 4.90
CA MET A 112 -0.26 -16.91 4.20
C MET A 112 -0.41 -18.25 4.93
N ASP A 113 -0.45 -18.24 6.27
CA ASP A 113 -0.64 -19.45 7.05
C ASP A 113 -2.10 -19.95 6.97
N HIS A 114 -3.07 -19.03 6.84
CA HIS A 114 -4.48 -19.38 6.65
C HIS A 114 -4.77 -20.01 5.28
N ASP A 115 -4.11 -19.54 4.21
CA ASP A 115 -4.27 -20.13 2.88
C ASP A 115 -3.68 -21.55 2.81
N ARG A 116 -2.57 -21.80 3.52
CA ARG A 116 -1.94 -23.13 3.60
C ARG A 116 -2.74 -24.16 4.41
N GLU A 117 -3.53 -23.72 5.39
CA GLU A 117 -4.41 -24.62 6.14
C GLU A 117 -5.63 -25.04 5.32
N GLN A 118 -6.19 -24.15 4.50
CA GLN A 118 -7.31 -24.49 3.61
C GLN A 118 -6.92 -25.53 2.56
N ASP A 119 -5.73 -25.41 1.96
CA ASP A 119 -5.23 -26.38 0.97
C ASP A 119 -5.05 -27.80 1.58
N ARG A 120 -4.60 -27.88 2.84
CA ARG A 120 -4.41 -29.17 3.54
C ARG A 120 -5.72 -29.82 3.96
N ASP A 121 -6.72 -29.02 4.32
CA ASP A 121 -8.05 -29.53 4.67
C ASP A 121 -8.85 -29.96 3.44
N THR A 122 -8.62 -29.34 2.28
CA THR A 122 -9.16 -29.85 1.00
C THR A 122 -8.55 -31.19 0.63
N ASP A 123 -7.23 -31.35 0.71
CA ASP A 123 -6.57 -32.63 0.34
C ASP A 123 -7.01 -33.81 1.22
N ARG A 124 -7.28 -33.60 2.52
CA ARG A 124 -7.79 -34.66 3.42
C ARG A 124 -9.23 -35.07 3.16
N ARG A 125 -10.06 -34.22 2.54
CA ARG A 125 -11.46 -34.57 2.25
C ARG A 125 -11.62 -35.39 0.97
N PHE A 126 -10.59 -35.47 0.15
CA PHE A 126 -10.59 -36.21 -1.13
C PHE A 126 -9.73 -37.49 -1.11
N THR A 127 -9.20 -37.90 0.05
CA THR A 127 -8.56 -39.21 0.29
C THR A 127 -9.42 -40.07 1.20
#